data_AF-A0A1J6K1R3-F1
#
_entry.id   AF-A0A1J6K1R3-F1
#
_cell.length_a   1.000
_cell.length_b   1.000
_cell.length_c   1.000
_cell.angle_alpha   90.00
_cell.angle_beta   90.00
_cell.angle_gamma   90.00
#
_symmetry.space_group_name_H-M   'P 1'
#
loop_
_entity.id
_entity.type
_entity.pdbx_description
1 polymer ?
#
loop_
_entity_poly.entity_id
_entity_poly.type
_entity_poly.pdbx_seq_one_letter_code
_entity_poly.pdbx_strand_id
1 'polypeptide(L)'
;AVDIQLGLAIDSTKATLAVKRRLACEMVKYWQQAQDNIMNLPLSNGWGEKHRLFVKWKYIEAKASAYYYHGLILDEGNTEKSHGMAVAALQAADEYLKESKKACEAFNAAIPLSRNPPLWGTMKYLAEKIPKDTSSKVRINRDLYSYEK
;
A
#
# COMPACT_ATOMS: atom_id res chain seq x y z
N ALA A 1 11.38 -2.02 11.78
CA ALA A 1 12.09 -3.24 11.34
C ALA A 1 11.49 -3.82 10.06
N VAL A 2 10.18 -4.10 9.98
CA VAL A 2 9.58 -4.78 8.80
C VAL A 2 9.62 -3.96 7.51
N ASP A 3 9.44 -2.64 7.55
CA ASP A 3 9.56 -1.79 6.35
C ASP A 3 10.94 -1.90 5.68
N ILE A 4 12.00 -1.96 6.48
CA ILE A 4 13.36 -2.19 6.00
C ILE A 4 13.49 -3.59 5.39
N GLN A 5 12.93 -4.61 6.04
CA GLN A 5 12.94 -5.98 5.50
C GLN A 5 12.19 -6.07 4.17
N LEU A 6 11.07 -5.35 4.02
CA LEU A 6 10.33 -5.27 2.77
C LEU A 6 11.16 -4.58 1.69
N GLY A 7 11.84 -3.48 2.01
CA GLY A 7 12.79 -2.83 1.10
C GLY A 7 13.89 -3.78 0.62
N LEU A 8 14.54 -4.50 1.55
CA LEU A 8 15.56 -5.50 1.22
C LEU A 8 14.99 -6.65 0.37
N ALA A 9 13.75 -7.08 0.62
CA ALA A 9 13.08 -8.08 -0.19
C ALA A 9 12.78 -7.55 -1.60
N ILE A 10 12.39 -6.28 -1.76
CA ILE A 10 12.16 -5.64 -3.06
C ILE A 10 13.41 -5.71 -3.92
N ASP A 11 14.56 -5.36 -3.35
CA ASP A 11 15.86 -5.31 -4.05
C ASP A 11 16.45 -6.71 -4.30
N SER A 12 15.93 -7.74 -3.63
CA SER A 12 16.41 -9.11 -3.77
C SER A 12 15.70 -9.86 -4.90
N THR A 13 16.48 -10.34 -5.87
CA THR A 13 16.00 -11.24 -6.94
C THR A 13 15.57 -12.61 -6.41
N LYS A 14 16.01 -13.00 -5.20
CA LYS A 14 15.66 -14.28 -4.56
C LYS A 14 14.35 -14.21 -3.76
N ALA A 15 13.88 -13.01 -3.41
CA ALA A 15 12.68 -12.86 -2.59
C ALA A 15 11.41 -13.00 -3.46
N THR A 16 10.62 -14.03 -3.17
CA THR A 16 9.36 -14.30 -3.88
C THR A 16 8.29 -13.25 -3.56
N LEU A 17 7.27 -13.15 -4.41
CA LEU A 17 6.10 -12.30 -4.15
C LEU A 17 5.41 -12.66 -2.83
N ALA A 18 5.35 -13.96 -2.49
CA ALA A 18 4.79 -14.42 -1.22
C ALA A 18 5.53 -13.86 0.00
N VAL A 19 6.86 -13.77 -0.05
CA VAL A 19 7.66 -13.14 1.02
C VAL A 19 7.33 -11.65 1.14
N LYS A 20 7.31 -10.92 0.02
CA LYS A 20 6.97 -9.49 -0.02
C LYS A 20 5.56 -9.23 0.51
N ARG A 21 4.59 -10.08 0.10
CA ARG A 21 3.20 -10.04 0.56
C ARG A 21 3.09 -10.26 2.06
N ARG A 22 3.81 -11.23 2.62
CA ARG A 22 3.82 -11.53 4.06
C ARG A 22 4.33 -10.33 4.85
N LEU A 23 5.49 -9.78 4.47
CA LEU A 23 6.07 -8.60 5.13
C LEU A 23 5.13 -7.39 5.07
N ALA A 24 4.51 -7.13 3.91
CA ALA A 24 3.50 -6.08 3.79
C ALA A 24 2.28 -6.33 4.70
N CYS A 25 1.82 -7.58 4.81
CA CYS A 25 0.74 -7.95 5.74
C CYS A 25 1.13 -7.76 7.22
N GLU A 26 2.38 -8.06 7.58
CA GLU A 26 2.90 -7.81 8.92
C GLU A 26 2.92 -6.30 9.24
N MET A 27 3.30 -5.46 8.27
CA MET A 27 3.18 -4.00 8.42
C MET A 27 1.74 -3.56 8.66
N VAL A 28 0.77 -4.10 7.89
CA VAL A 28 -0.66 -3.81 8.09
C VAL A 28 -1.09 -4.14 9.52
N LYS A 29 -0.71 -5.31 10.03
CA LYS A 29 -1.03 -5.73 11.41
C LYS A 29 -0.47 -4.77 12.45
N TYR A 30 0.81 -4.40 12.34
CA TYR A 30 1.43 -3.49 13.31
C TYR A 30 0.81 -2.09 13.27
N TRP A 31 0.54 -1.55 12.09
CA TRP A 31 -0.07 -0.24 11.97
C TRP A 31 -1.55 -0.22 12.35
N GLN A 32 -2.29 -1.31 12.10
CA GLN A 32 -3.65 -1.48 12.61
C GLN A 32 -3.63 -1.46 14.14
N GLN A 33 -2.75 -2.25 14.77
CA GLN A 33 -2.63 -2.25 16.23
C GLN A 33 -2.25 -0.87 16.79
N ALA A 34 -1.32 -0.16 16.13
CA ALA A 34 -0.98 1.21 16.50
C ALA A 34 -2.17 2.15 16.37
N GLN A 35 -2.98 2.01 15.32
CA GLN A 35 -4.19 2.81 15.10
C GLN A 35 -5.23 2.55 16.18
N ASP A 36 -5.53 1.29 16.48
CA ASP A 36 -6.52 0.91 17.48
C ASP A 36 -6.11 1.42 18.87
N ASN A 37 -4.82 1.34 19.20
CA ASN A 37 -4.30 1.85 20.46
C ASN A 37 -4.37 3.38 20.55
N ILE A 38 -3.97 4.11 19.49
CA ILE A 38 -3.88 5.58 19.54
C ILE A 38 -5.26 6.28 19.47
N MET A 39 -6.25 5.65 18.84
CA MET A 39 -7.61 6.17 18.77
C MET A 39 -8.30 6.21 20.14
N ASN A 40 -7.91 5.32 21.05
CA ASN A 40 -8.48 5.22 22.39
C ASN A 40 -7.81 6.14 23.43
N LEU A 41 -6.74 6.86 23.05
CA LEU A 41 -6.03 7.77 23.95
C LEU A 41 -6.61 9.20 23.87
N PRO A 42 -6.71 9.94 24.98
CA PRO A 42 -7.19 11.33 25.00
C PRO A 42 -6.11 12.31 24.53
N LEU A 43 -5.75 12.20 23.25
CA LEU A 43 -4.71 13.01 22.61
C LEU A 43 -5.30 14.30 22.03
N SER A 44 -5.70 15.22 22.91
CA SER A 44 -6.35 16.50 22.52
C SER A 44 -5.36 17.64 22.23
N ASN A 45 -4.04 17.39 22.26
CA ASN A 45 -3.03 18.38 21.89
C ASN A 45 -2.57 18.23 20.43
N GLY A 46 -1.97 19.28 19.86
CA GLY A 46 -1.57 19.29 18.44
C GLY A 46 -0.62 18.15 18.06
N TRP A 47 0.32 17.81 18.95
CA TRP A 47 1.23 16.68 18.74
C TRP A 47 0.52 15.33 18.69
N GLY A 48 -0.45 15.11 19.57
CA GLY A 48 -1.23 13.88 19.65
C GLY A 48 -2.09 13.67 18.41
N GLU A 49 -2.78 14.72 17.97
CA GLU A 49 -3.57 14.66 16.72
C GLU A 49 -2.68 14.44 15.50
N LYS A 50 -1.51 15.09 15.46
CA LYS A 50 -0.52 14.85 14.41
C LYS A 50 -0.01 13.40 14.39
N HIS A 51 0.21 12.78 15.55
CA HIS A 51 0.60 11.36 15.61
C HIS A 51 -0.50 10.44 15.08
N ARG A 52 -1.78 10.73 15.34
CA ARG A 52 -2.90 9.95 14.76
C ARG A 52 -2.91 10.02 13.24
N LEU A 53 -2.67 11.20 12.67
CA LEU A 53 -2.55 11.36 11.22
C LEU A 53 -1.38 10.56 10.65
N PHE A 54 -0.23 10.53 11.34
CA PHE A 54 0.92 9.72 10.94
C PHE A 54 0.59 8.23 10.92
N VAL A 55 0.01 7.71 12.01
CA VAL A 55 -0.37 6.30 12.12
C VAL A 55 -1.39 5.92 11.04
N LYS A 56 -2.40 6.76 10.82
CA LYS A 56 -3.38 6.56 9.73
C LYS A 56 -2.70 6.50 8.37
N TRP A 57 -1.82 7.45 8.07
CA TRP A 57 -1.07 7.49 6.82
C TRP A 57 -0.26 6.20 6.61
N LYS A 58 0.57 5.81 7.58
CA LYS A 58 1.41 4.60 7.47
C LYS A 58 0.60 3.32 7.39
N TYR A 59 -0.56 3.26 8.06
CA TYR A 59 -1.48 2.14 7.94
C TYR A 59 -2.02 1.99 6.51
N ILE A 60 -2.44 3.10 5.90
CA ILE A 60 -2.95 3.10 4.52
C ILE A 60 -1.84 2.72 3.53
N GLU A 61 -0.60 3.19 3.71
CA GLU A 61 0.55 2.76 2.90
C GLU A 61 0.80 1.25 2.98
N ALA A 62 0.71 0.68 4.19
CA ALA A 62 0.86 -0.74 4.39
C ALA A 62 -0.24 -1.53 3.65
N LYS A 63 -1.48 -1.05 3.67
CA LYS A 63 -2.59 -1.64 2.90
C LYS A 63 -2.31 -1.60 1.39
N ALA A 64 -1.85 -0.47 0.86
CA ALA A 64 -1.49 -0.35 -0.55
C ALA A 64 -0.44 -1.41 -0.95
N SER A 65 0.61 -1.55 -0.13
CA SER A 65 1.67 -2.54 -0.32
C SER A 65 1.14 -3.98 -0.29
N ALA A 66 0.28 -4.27 0.69
CA ALA A 66 -0.33 -5.59 0.87
C ALA A 66 -1.21 -5.99 -0.31
N TYR A 67 -2.11 -5.11 -0.75
CA TYR A 67 -2.99 -5.37 -1.88
C TYR A 67 -2.22 -5.48 -3.21
N TYR A 68 -1.17 -4.68 -3.39
CA TYR A 68 -0.34 -4.74 -4.59
C TYR A 68 0.30 -6.11 -4.77
N TYR A 69 1.03 -6.60 -3.76
CA TYR A 69 1.62 -7.93 -3.84
C TYR A 69 0.57 -9.05 -3.88
N HIS A 70 -0.63 -8.81 -3.33
CA HIS A 70 -1.71 -9.78 -3.44
C HIS A 70 -2.18 -9.91 -4.89
N GLY A 71 -2.39 -8.78 -5.56
CA GLY A 71 -2.77 -8.72 -6.97
C GLY A 71 -1.73 -9.40 -7.85
N LEU A 72 -0.44 -9.14 -7.61
CA LEU A 72 0.63 -9.82 -8.36
C LEU A 72 0.63 -11.35 -8.18
N ILE A 73 0.40 -11.85 -6.96
CA ILE A 73 0.30 -13.31 -6.72
C ILE A 73 -0.94 -13.90 -7.39
N LEU A 74 -2.08 -13.22 -7.32
CA LEU A 74 -3.32 -13.68 -7.98
C LEU A 74 -3.16 -13.73 -9.50
N ASP A 75 -2.38 -12.80 -10.05
CA ASP A 75 -2.09 -12.72 -11.49
C ASP A 75 -1.19 -13.87 -11.99
N GLU A 76 -0.41 -14.51 -11.11
CA GLU A 76 0.32 -15.74 -11.43
C GLU A 76 -0.60 -16.97 -11.58
N GLY A 77 -1.88 -16.86 -11.19
CA GLY A 77 -2.87 -17.92 -11.36
C GLY A 77 -3.36 -18.05 -12.80
N ASN A 78 -3.69 -19.26 -13.25
CA ASN A 78 -4.05 -19.56 -14.64
C ASN A 78 -5.57 -19.53 -14.93
N THR A 79 -6.36 -18.84 -14.12
CA THR A 79 -7.83 -18.81 -14.29
C THR A 79 -8.31 -17.38 -14.56
N GLU A 80 -9.35 -17.23 -15.38
CA GLU A 80 -9.99 -15.91 -15.58
C GLU A 80 -10.46 -15.29 -14.25
N LYS A 81 -11.02 -16.12 -13.36
CA LYS A 81 -11.39 -15.68 -12.01
C LYS A 81 -10.19 -15.11 -11.23
N SER A 82 -9.03 -15.76 -11.30
CA SER A 82 -7.82 -15.26 -10.62
C SER A 82 -7.33 -13.95 -11.24
N HIS A 83 -7.41 -13.78 -12.55
CA HIS A 83 -7.07 -12.51 -13.21
C HIS A 83 -8.05 -11.38 -12.85
N GLY A 84 -9.35 -11.65 -12.81
CA GLY A 84 -10.34 -10.67 -12.34
C GLY A 84 -10.10 -10.23 -10.89
N MET A 85 -9.78 -11.18 -10.01
CA MET A 85 -9.41 -10.87 -8.62
C MET A 85 -8.09 -10.10 -8.53
N ALA A 86 -7.10 -10.40 -9.40
CA ALA A 86 -5.86 -9.67 -9.47
C ALA A 86 -6.08 -8.20 -9.85
N VAL A 87 -6.91 -7.94 -10.85
CA VAL A 87 -7.29 -6.58 -11.26
C VAL A 87 -7.92 -5.82 -10.10
N ALA A 88 -8.89 -6.42 -9.42
CA ALA A 88 -9.54 -5.79 -8.27
C ALA A 88 -8.55 -5.47 -7.12
N ALA A 89 -7.63 -6.39 -6.83
CA ALA A 89 -6.61 -6.19 -5.82
C ALA A 89 -5.62 -5.07 -6.19
N LEU A 90 -5.20 -4.99 -7.46
CA LEU A 90 -4.32 -3.92 -7.94
C LEU A 90 -5.02 -2.56 -7.93
N GLN A 91 -6.31 -2.50 -8.31
CA GLN A 91 -7.12 -1.29 -8.21
C GLN A 91 -7.23 -0.81 -6.76
N ALA A 92 -7.54 -1.71 -5.82
CA ALA A 92 -7.55 -1.37 -4.39
C ALA A 92 -6.19 -0.85 -3.90
N ALA A 93 -5.08 -1.43 -4.37
CA ALA A 93 -3.74 -0.95 -4.04
C ALA A 93 -3.49 0.49 -4.54
N ASP A 94 -3.92 0.81 -5.76
CA ASP A 94 -3.80 2.15 -6.34
C ASP A 94 -4.69 3.18 -5.62
N GLU A 95 -5.90 2.78 -5.22
CA GLU A 95 -6.79 3.60 -4.39
C GLU A 95 -6.18 3.89 -3.02
N TYR A 96 -5.66 2.88 -2.33
CA TYR A 96 -4.96 3.08 -1.06
C TYR A 96 -3.69 3.93 -1.23
N LEU A 97 -2.97 3.80 -2.35
CA LEU A 97 -1.82 4.66 -2.62
C LEU A 97 -2.23 6.14 -2.75
N LYS A 98 -3.35 6.41 -3.44
CA LYS A 98 -3.92 7.76 -3.56
C LYS A 98 -4.41 8.30 -2.21
N GLU A 99 -5.08 7.47 -1.41
CA GLU A 99 -5.54 7.83 -0.08
C GLU A 99 -4.36 8.12 0.86
N SER A 100 -3.30 7.30 0.79
CA SER A 100 -2.05 7.51 1.54
C SER A 100 -1.45 8.88 1.25
N LYS A 101 -1.37 9.29 -0.02
CA LYS A 101 -0.85 10.62 -0.39
C LYS A 101 -1.64 11.75 0.27
N LYS A 102 -2.97 11.66 0.28
CA LYS A 102 -3.84 12.63 0.98
C LYS A 102 -3.61 12.62 2.50
N ALA A 103 -3.45 11.44 3.09
CA ALA A 103 -3.15 11.31 4.52
C ALA A 103 -1.77 11.89 4.89
N CYS A 104 -0.78 11.71 4.02
CA CYS A 104 0.55 12.34 4.13
C CYS A 104 0.46 13.86 4.09
N GLU A 105 -0.30 14.43 3.14
CA GLU A 105 -0.53 15.87 3.04
C GLU A 105 -1.19 16.41 4.32
N ALA A 106 -2.22 15.74 4.82
CA ALA A 106 -2.89 16.11 6.07
C ALA A 106 -1.93 16.07 7.28
N PHE A 107 -1.11 15.02 7.39
CA PHE A 107 -0.08 14.92 8.44
C PHE A 107 0.91 16.08 8.38
N ASN A 108 1.41 16.42 7.18
CA ASN A 108 2.38 17.50 7.00
C ASN A 108 1.78 18.88 7.29
N ALA A 109 0.51 19.09 6.96
CA ALA A 109 -0.24 20.32 7.25
C ALA A 109 -0.65 20.48 8.72
N ALA A 110 -0.67 19.39 9.51
CA ALA A 110 -0.98 19.47 10.94
C ALA A 110 0.18 20.10 11.74
N ILE A 111 -0.15 20.89 12.76
CA ILE A 111 0.82 21.54 13.65
C ILE A 111 1.51 20.50 14.55
N PRO A 112 2.83 20.59 14.76
CA PRO A 112 3.75 21.53 14.12
C PRO A 112 4.03 21.14 12.66
N LEU A 113 4.01 22.09 11.72
CA LEU A 113 4.15 21.81 10.29
C LEU A 113 5.38 20.95 9.97
N SER A 114 5.23 20.02 9.03
CA SER A 114 6.33 19.18 8.54
C SER A 114 6.51 19.33 7.04
N ARG A 115 7.73 19.08 6.57
CA ARG A 115 8.01 18.99 5.13
C ARG A 115 7.89 17.54 4.70
N ASN A 116 7.27 17.31 3.55
CA ASN A 116 7.26 15.99 2.95
C ASN A 116 8.64 15.71 2.33
N PRO A 117 9.41 14.71 2.83
CA PRO A 117 10.68 14.36 2.21
C PRO A 117 10.44 13.72 0.83
N PRO A 118 11.42 13.75 -0.08
CA PRO A 118 11.38 12.95 -1.29
C PRO A 118 11.14 11.46 -0.97
N LEU A 119 10.38 10.78 -1.82
CA LEU A 119 10.15 9.35 -1.66
C LEU A 119 11.46 8.58 -1.75
N TRP A 120 11.63 7.60 -0.86
CA TRP A 120 12.80 6.73 -0.80
C TRP A 120 12.39 5.30 -0.43
N GLY A 121 13.31 4.35 -0.63
CA GLY A 121 13.13 2.94 -0.26
C GLY A 121 11.86 2.30 -0.83
N THR A 122 11.19 1.51 0.01
CA THR A 122 9.95 0.77 -0.29
C THR A 122 8.89 1.65 -0.98
N MET A 123 8.65 2.84 -0.44
CA MET A 123 7.56 3.70 -0.92
C MET A 123 7.87 4.31 -2.29
N LYS A 124 9.14 4.58 -2.60
CA LYS A 124 9.54 5.03 -3.95
C LYS A 124 9.19 3.97 -5.00
N TYR A 125 9.60 2.72 -4.74
CA TYR A 125 9.31 1.60 -5.63
C TYR A 125 7.81 1.41 -5.83
N LEU A 126 7.04 1.37 -4.74
CA LEU A 126 5.60 1.14 -4.80
C LEU A 126 4.83 2.27 -5.49
N ALA A 127 5.22 3.53 -5.23
CA ALA A 127 4.59 4.69 -5.86
C ALA A 127 4.79 4.72 -7.39
N GLU A 128 5.89 4.16 -7.88
CA GLU A 128 6.16 4.04 -9.31
C GLU A 128 5.49 2.81 -9.94
N LYS A 129 5.43 1.69 -9.22
CA LYS A 129 4.96 0.41 -9.75
C LYS A 129 3.45 0.24 -9.72
N ILE A 130 2.81 0.55 -8.59
CA ILE A 130 1.37 0.33 -8.40
C ILE A 130 0.53 0.95 -9.53
N PRO A 131 0.70 2.24 -9.90
CA PRO A 131 -0.13 2.84 -10.93
C PRO A 131 0.12 2.24 -12.33
N LYS A 132 1.38 1.92 -12.64
CA LYS A 132 1.78 1.36 -13.94
C LYS A 132 1.21 -0.04 -14.13
N ASP A 133 1.38 -0.89 -13.12
CA ASP A 133 0.94 -2.29 -13.20
C ASP A 133 -0.58 -2.38 -13.17
N THR A 134 -1.25 -1.57 -12.35
CA THR A 134 -2.73 -1.48 -12.34
C THR A 134 -3.28 -1.07 -13.71
N SER A 135 -2.75 0.02 -14.30
CA SER A 135 -3.20 0.50 -15.61
C SER A 135 -2.98 -0.54 -16.71
N SER A 136 -1.79 -1.15 -16.74
CA SER A 136 -1.46 -2.20 -17.70
C SER A 136 -2.41 -3.39 -17.59
N LYS A 137 -2.66 -3.87 -16.37
CA LYS A 137 -3.51 -5.05 -16.12
C LYS A 137 -4.98 -4.79 -16.41
N VAL A 138 -5.52 -3.63 -16.04
CA VAL A 138 -6.90 -3.25 -16.38
C VAL A 138 -7.09 -3.24 -17.89
N ARG A 139 -6.11 -2.71 -18.65
CA ARG A 139 -6.18 -2.69 -20.12
C ARG A 139 -6.15 -4.10 -20.71
N ILE A 140 -5.17 -4.92 -20.32
CA ILE A 140 -5.04 -6.30 -20.82
C ILE A 140 -6.29 -7.12 -20.50
N ASN A 141 -6.81 -7.04 -19.28
CA ASN A 141 -8.02 -7.76 -18.90
C ASN A 141 -9.24 -7.28 -19.69
N ARG A 142 -9.36 -5.98 -19.96
CA ARG A 142 -10.40 -5.48 -20.87
C ARG A 142 -10.22 -6.09 -22.26
N ASP A 143 -9.04 -6.02 -22.84
CA ASP A 143 -8.80 -6.44 -24.23
C ASP A 143 -9.02 -7.96 -24.43
N LEU A 144 -8.67 -8.78 -23.42
CA LEU A 144 -8.84 -10.24 -23.45
C LEU A 144 -10.29 -10.70 -23.21
N TYR A 145 -11.02 -10.04 -22.31
CA TYR A 145 -12.33 -10.51 -21.84
C TYR A 145 -13.51 -9.62 -22.29
N SER A 146 -13.29 -8.66 -23.20
CA SER A 146 -14.35 -7.82 -23.77
C SER A 146 -15.08 -8.45 -24.97
N TYR A 147 -14.68 -9.65 -25.41
CA TYR A 147 -15.28 -10.35 -26.55
C TYR A 147 -16.37 -11.37 -26.18
N GLU A 148 -16.82 -11.45 -24.93
CA GLU A 148 -17.94 -12.30 -24.52
C GLU A 148 -19.14 -11.47 -24.03
N LYS A 149 -19.81 -10.77 -24.96
CA LYS A 149 -21.18 -10.32 -24.78
C LYS A 149 -22.00 -10.47 -26.04
#